data_AF-A0A1A8GL77-F1
#
_entry.id   AF-A0A1A8GL77-F1
#
_cell.length_a   1.000
_cell.length_b   1.000
_cell.length_c   1.000
_cell.angle_alpha   90.00
_cell.angle_beta   90.00
_cell.angle_gamma   90.00
#
_symmetry.space_group_name_H-M   'P 1'
#
loop_
_entity.id
_entity.type
_entity.pdbx_description
1 polymer ?
#
loop_
_entity_poly.entity_id
_entity_poly.type
_entity_poly.pdbx_seq_one_letter_code
_entity_poly.pdbx_strand_id
1 'polypeptide(L)'
;PVDWWAMGIILYEFLVGCVPFFGDTPEELFGQVISDEINWPEGEDAPPPDAQELISLLLRQNPLERLGTGGAAEVKQHQFFHNLDWNGLLR
;
A
#
# COMPACT_ATOMS: atom_id res chain seq x y z
N PRO A 1 -1.57 12.02 4.04
CA PRO A 1 -0.24 12.28 3.42
C PRO A 1 -0.13 11.59 2.06
N VAL A 2 0.40 12.28 1.05
CA VAL A 2 0.48 11.77 -0.34
C VAL A 2 1.63 10.77 -0.48
N ASP A 3 2.74 10.94 0.24
CA ASP A 3 3.89 10.04 0.16
C ASP A 3 3.58 8.61 0.62
N TRP A 4 2.76 8.46 1.68
CA TRP A 4 2.32 7.13 2.14
C TRP A 4 1.42 6.42 1.12
N TRP A 5 0.63 7.18 0.36
CA TRP A 5 -0.13 6.61 -0.75
C TRP A 5 0.82 6.10 -1.83
N ALA A 6 1.79 6.93 -2.24
CA ALA A 6 2.79 6.53 -3.23
C ALA A 6 3.59 5.29 -2.78
N MET A 7 3.93 5.18 -1.49
CA MET A 7 4.53 3.97 -0.93
C MET A 7 3.63 2.74 -1.08
N GLY A 8 2.32 2.86 -0.82
CA GLY A 8 1.36 1.77 -1.04
C GLY A 8 1.32 1.30 -2.49
N ILE A 9 1.33 2.24 -3.45
CA ILE A 9 1.38 1.93 -4.90
C ILE A 9 2.65 1.15 -5.25
N ILE A 10 3.82 1.64 -4.81
CA ILE A 10 5.11 1.02 -5.12
C ILE A 10 5.24 -0.36 -4.47
N LEU A 11 4.78 -0.52 -3.23
CA LEU A 11 4.80 -1.82 -2.54
C LEU A 11 3.94 -2.86 -3.25
N TYR A 12 2.75 -2.46 -3.71
CA TYR A 12 1.90 -3.32 -4.53
C TYR A 12 2.64 -3.75 -5.80
N GLU A 13 3.23 -2.79 -6.52
CA GLU A 13 3.94 -3.07 -7.76
C GLU A 13 5.15 -4.01 -7.56
N PHE A 14 5.88 -3.88 -6.46
CA PHE A 14 6.99 -4.79 -6.15
C PHE A 14 6.56 -6.22 -5.86
N LEU A 15 5.38 -6.42 -5.25
CA LEU A 15 4.90 -7.75 -4.87
C LEU A 15 4.09 -8.42 -5.97
N VAL A 16 3.31 -7.64 -6.74
CA VAL A 16 2.38 -8.14 -7.76
C VAL A 16 2.96 -8.03 -9.17
N GLY A 17 3.90 -7.12 -9.41
CA GLY A 17 4.53 -6.90 -10.71
C GLY A 17 3.76 -5.97 -11.65
N CYS A 18 2.64 -5.39 -11.21
CA CYS A 18 1.89 -4.37 -11.93
C CYS A 18 1.31 -3.33 -10.97
N VAL A 19 0.81 -2.21 -11.49
CA VAL A 19 0.16 -1.17 -10.67
C VAL A 19 -1.24 -1.61 -10.20
N PRO A 20 -1.71 -1.16 -9.01
CA PRO A 20 -3.03 -1.54 -8.51
C PRO A 20 -4.18 -0.84 -9.22
N PHE A 21 -3.92 0.30 -9.88
CA PHE A 21 -4.91 1.07 -10.63
C PHE A 21 -4.35 1.41 -12.01
N PHE A 22 -5.14 1.18 -13.05
CA PHE A 22 -4.78 1.38 -14.44
C PHE A 22 -6.03 1.73 -15.28
N GLY A 23 -5.98 2.86 -15.98
CA GLY A 23 -6.99 3.25 -16.96
C GLY A 23 -6.34 3.66 -18.29
N ASP A 24 -7.01 3.42 -19.40
CA ASP A 24 -6.54 3.83 -20.73
C ASP A 24 -6.60 5.35 -20.90
N THR A 25 -7.45 6.01 -20.10
CA THR A 25 -7.55 7.46 -19.97
C THR A 25 -7.30 7.94 -18.53
N PRO A 26 -6.90 9.21 -18.33
CA PRO A 26 -6.82 9.80 -16.99
C PRO A 26 -8.13 9.71 -16.23
N GLU A 27 -9.28 9.92 -16.90
CA GLU A 27 -10.60 9.85 -16.28
C GLU A 27 -10.93 8.45 -15.76
N GLU A 28 -10.59 7.40 -16.52
CA GLU A 28 -10.73 6.01 -16.07
C GLU A 28 -9.80 5.69 -14.90
N LEU A 29 -8.54 6.12 -14.97
CA LEU A 29 -7.58 5.95 -13.88
C LEU A 29 -8.07 6.64 -12.59
N PHE A 30 -8.54 7.88 -12.69
CA PHE A 30 -9.10 8.60 -11.55
C PHE A 30 -10.38 7.93 -11.04
N GLY A 31 -11.21 7.41 -11.93
CA GLY A 31 -12.38 6.61 -11.59
C GLY A 31 -11.99 5.44 -10.69
N GLN A 32 -11.04 4.62 -11.14
CA GLN A 32 -10.56 3.45 -10.37
C GLN A 32 -9.95 3.84 -9.02
N VAL A 33 -9.10 4.87 -8.99
CA VAL A 33 -8.50 5.36 -7.73
C VAL A 33 -9.57 5.76 -6.70
N ILE A 34 -10.73 6.23 -7.15
CA ILE A 34 -11.84 6.66 -6.29
C ILE A 34 -12.83 5.53 -6.00
N SER A 35 -13.04 4.59 -6.92
CA SER A 35 -14.10 3.58 -6.83
C SER A 35 -13.65 2.19 -6.41
N ASP A 36 -12.44 1.77 -6.77
CA ASP A 36 -12.08 0.37 -6.73
C ASP A 36 -11.43 -0.05 -5.41
N GLU A 37 -11.84 -1.24 -4.96
CA GLU A 37 -11.08 -2.04 -4.02
C GLU A 37 -9.85 -2.62 -4.74
N ILE A 38 -8.74 -2.75 -4.02
CA ILE A 38 -7.51 -3.32 -4.57
C ILE A 38 -7.79 -4.77 -4.99
N ASN A 39 -7.53 -5.09 -6.25
CA ASN A 39 -7.60 -6.47 -6.74
C ASN A 39 -6.32 -7.20 -6.34
N TRP A 40 -6.44 -8.26 -5.55
CA TRP A 40 -5.30 -9.08 -5.14
C TRP A 40 -5.20 -10.34 -5.97
N PRO A 41 -3.99 -10.77 -6.37
CA PRO A 41 -3.79 -12.12 -6.89
C PRO A 41 -4.20 -13.18 -5.86
N GLU A 42 -4.65 -14.34 -6.33
CA GLU A 42 -5.07 -15.46 -5.49
C GLU A 42 -4.09 -16.64 -5.62
N GLY A 43 -4.14 -17.57 -4.66
CA GLY A 43 -3.34 -18.80 -4.71
C GLY A 43 -1.86 -18.58 -4.45
N GLU A 44 -1.00 -19.20 -5.28
CA GLU A 44 0.46 -19.15 -5.11
C GLU A 44 1.07 -17.78 -5.43
N ASP A 45 0.37 -16.98 -6.25
CA ASP A 45 0.80 -15.63 -6.64
C ASP A 45 0.35 -14.55 -5.62
N ALA A 46 -0.43 -14.93 -4.60
CA ALA A 46 -0.94 -14.00 -3.60
C ALA A 46 0.20 -13.48 -2.70
N PRO A 47 0.33 -12.15 -2.51
CA PRO A 47 1.27 -11.59 -1.55
C PRO A 47 0.96 -12.07 -0.11
N PRO A 48 1.94 -12.04 0.81
CA PRO A 48 1.71 -12.34 2.21
C PRO A 48 0.54 -11.51 2.81
N PRO A 49 -0.30 -12.09 3.69
CA PRO A 49 -1.49 -11.40 4.21
C PRO A 49 -1.18 -10.07 4.91
N ASP A 50 -0.07 -9.99 5.65
CA ASP A 50 0.39 -8.77 6.31
C ASP A 50 0.88 -7.70 5.32
N ALA A 51 1.38 -8.10 4.15
CA ALA A 51 1.69 -7.18 3.07
C ALA A 51 0.42 -6.62 2.43
N GLN A 52 -0.58 -7.47 2.17
CA GLN A 52 -1.88 -7.06 1.64
C GLN A 52 -2.58 -6.08 2.60
N GLU A 53 -2.56 -6.38 3.90
CA GLU A 53 -3.11 -5.50 4.94
C GLU A 53 -2.39 -4.15 4.97
N LEU A 54 -1.05 -4.14 5.01
CA LEU A 54 -0.25 -2.91 5.01
C LEU A 54 -0.62 -2.00 3.83
N ILE A 55 -0.62 -2.56 2.62
CA ILE A 55 -0.90 -1.82 1.39
C ILE A 55 -2.34 -1.30 1.41
N SER A 56 -3.30 -2.12 1.85
CA SER A 56 -4.71 -1.71 1.95
C SER A 56 -4.91 -0.53 2.91
N LEU A 57 -4.16 -0.50 4.02
CA LEU A 57 -4.18 0.61 4.98
C LEU A 57 -3.48 1.87 4.45
N LEU A 58 -2.41 1.72 3.67
CA LEU A 58 -1.71 2.83 3.00
C LEU A 58 -2.54 3.43 1.84
N LEU A 59 -3.36 2.61 1.18
CA LEU A 59 -4.22 2.99 0.07
C LEU A 59 -5.67 3.27 0.48
N ARG A 60 -5.91 3.59 1.76
CA ARG A 60 -7.21 4.15 2.17
C ARG A 60 -7.48 5.45 1.44
N GLN A 61 -8.64 5.52 0.78
CA GLN A 61 -9.09 6.67 0.02
C GLN A 61 -9.26 7.90 0.92
N ASN A 62 -9.95 7.74 2.06
CA ASN A 62 -10.06 8.78 3.07
C ASN A 62 -8.66 9.04 3.70
N PRO A 63 -8.05 10.22 3.49
CA PRO A 63 -6.73 10.51 4.02
C PRO A 63 -6.66 10.48 5.55
N LEU A 64 -7.79 10.70 6.24
CA LEU A 64 -7.84 10.66 7.71
C LEU A 64 -7.77 9.24 8.28
N GLU A 65 -8.15 8.24 7.49
CA GLU A 65 -8.12 6.81 7.86
C GLU A 65 -6.86 6.11 7.34
N ARG A 66 -6.05 6.81 6.55
CA ARG A 66 -4.83 6.26 5.94
C ARG A 66 -3.73 6.07 6.97
N LEU A 67 -3.09 4.90 6.92
CA LEU A 67 -1.94 4.61 7.76
C LEU A 67 -0.81 5.61 7.52
N GLY A 68 -0.18 6.07 8.60
CA GLY A 68 0.86 7.08 8.55
C GLY A 68 0.34 8.51 8.62
N THR A 69 -0.97 8.73 8.72
CA THR A 69 -1.56 10.03 9.05
C THR A 69 -1.19 10.49 10.47
N GLY A 70 -1.05 9.58 11.44
CA GLY A 70 -0.46 9.89 12.75
C GLY A 70 1.07 9.88 12.77
N GLY A 71 1.71 9.68 11.61
CA GLY A 71 3.16 9.72 11.42
C GLY A 71 3.80 8.35 11.17
N ALA A 72 5.10 8.36 10.89
CA ALA A 72 5.84 7.17 10.46
C ALA A 72 5.87 6.04 11.50
N ALA A 73 5.65 6.34 12.80
CA ALA A 73 5.66 5.33 13.85
C ALA A 73 4.57 4.27 13.64
N GLU A 74 3.38 4.66 13.17
CA GLU A 74 2.27 3.74 12.89
C GLU A 74 2.66 2.73 11.80
N VAL A 75 3.27 3.22 10.72
CA VAL A 75 3.73 2.38 9.61
C VAL A 75 4.81 1.40 10.09
N LYS A 76 5.78 1.88 10.88
CA LYS A 76 6.89 1.05 11.40
C LYS A 76 6.43 -0.05 12.35
N GLN A 77 5.30 0.13 13.03
CA GLN A 77 4.72 -0.83 13.97
C GLN A 77 3.84 -1.87 13.29
N HIS A 78 3.56 -1.73 12.00
CA HIS A 78 2.74 -2.69 11.26
C HIS A 78 3.38 -4.08 11.26
N GLN A 79 2.56 -5.14 11.30
CA GLN A 79 3.02 -6.53 11.40
C GLN A 79 3.97 -6.93 10.27
N PHE A 80 3.78 -6.39 9.07
CA PHE A 80 4.70 -6.57 7.94
C PHE A 80 6.17 -6.28 8.29
N PHE A 81 6.43 -5.35 9.22
CA PHE A 81 7.78 -4.96 9.64
C PHE A 81 8.22 -5.58 10.98
N HIS A 82 7.51 -6.58 11.52
CA HIS A 82 7.79 -7.12 12.86
C HIS A 82 9.22 -7.67 13.04
N ASN A 83 9.84 -8.16 11.96
CA ASN A 83 11.21 -8.68 11.97
C ASN A 83 12.27 -7.64 11.55
N LEU A 84 11.90 -6.38 11.37
CA LEU A 84 12.79 -5.34 10.89
C LEU A 84 13.38 -4.52 12.05
N ASP A 85 14.71 -4.54 12.20
CA ASP A 85 15.40 -3.62 13.10
C ASP A 85 15.58 -2.25 12.42
N TRP A 86 14.65 -1.34 12.71
CA TRP A 86 14.67 0.03 12.22
C TRP A 86 15.89 0.84 12.66
N ASN A 87 16.49 0.52 13.82
CA ASN A 87 17.65 1.26 14.33
C ASN A 87 18.94 0.77 13.65
N GLY A 88 19.04 -0.53 13.37
CA GLY A 88 20.17 -1.11 12.64
C GLY A 88 20.24 -0.74 11.15
N LEU A 89 19.11 -0.29 10.57
CA LEU A 89 19.00 0.14 9.17
C LEU A 89 19.57 1.54 8.90
N LEU A 90 19.48 2.44 9.88
CA LEU A 90 19.94 3.81 9.75
C LEU A 90 21.45 3.84 10.06
N ARG A 91 22.25 3.65 9.01
CA ARG A 91 23.71 3.85 9.05
C ARG A 91 24.08 5.32 8.85
#